data_AF-A0A424MTP9-F1
#
_entry.id   AF-A0A424MTP9-F1
#
_cell.length_a   1.000
_cell.length_b   1.000
_cell.length_c   1.000
_cell.angle_alpha   90.00
_cell.angle_beta   90.00
_cell.angle_gamma   90.00
#
_symmetry.space_group_name_H-M   'P 1'
#
loop_
_entity.id
_entity.type
_entity.pdbx_description
1 polymer ?
#
loop_
_entity_poly.entity_id
_entity_poly.type
_entity_poly.pdbx_seq_one_letter_code
_entity_poly.pdbx_strand_id
1 'polypeptide(L)'
;MVKQEEMMKAALASTKAAGSVMLTLFTGLLVACGQQPSEPAEPDSAASPLRTRLLTGEQYSNTIAAVFGEDVANSVLPPIPPMDRTDGLLASGSAFVGVTSDQVSQIQQTGAAIAARVVDAEHRDFLIPCSPESIAAADTSCTGLFLGEAGRLLLRRPLEESRLAELVQIADYAAEQTEDFYDGLALALEAILISPDFVFIADRAEPDPDAPGQERLDSYSVASRLSFLLWNAPPDDALLLAAETGELHTEEGLARSVNRMLTSARLEDGMRAFFDDLMTFDEFESLAKDPNVYPMVTGTTLEHAREQTLRTVIDHLITQEADYRDLFTTKKTFMSMQLATVYDTPTRQGWVPYEFEEESPRIGLLTHVSFLAVNSHSVRSSPTLRGKALRETFLCQKVPDPPPDVDFSALIEDENARTAKERLAAHNSNPSCAGCHLVTDPMGLSLENFDGAGRFRETEDGAELEIAGELDGIFYEDIAGLAHATRNHPKLSSCLVNRLYAYGTGGPVSLRHDRDTLAWFEDRFVVNGYKLPALLRDIALSDAFSSVRSAETPVNIDDSFPIKSPAERASAEPSLASVENQ
;
A
#
# COMPACT_ATOMS: atom_id res chain seq x y z
N MET A 1 -25.78 27.56 -43.19
CA MET A 1 -27.13 27.85 -42.66
C MET A 1 -27.97 28.39 -43.81
N VAL A 2 -29.27 28.06 -43.90
CA VAL A 2 -30.18 28.23 -45.07
C VAL A 2 -30.23 27.05 -46.08
N LYS A 3 -29.77 25.84 -45.70
CA LYS A 3 -30.05 24.62 -46.51
C LYS A 3 -30.41 23.36 -45.72
N GLN A 4 -30.79 23.52 -44.44
CA GLN A 4 -31.31 22.43 -43.60
C GLN A 4 -32.74 22.67 -43.08
N GLU A 5 -33.35 23.83 -43.34
CA GLU A 5 -34.72 24.14 -42.89
C GLU A 5 -35.83 23.70 -43.86
N GLU A 6 -35.52 23.32 -45.10
CA GLU A 6 -36.53 22.89 -46.08
C GLU A 6 -36.79 21.38 -46.10
N MET A 7 -35.93 20.54 -45.53
CA MET A 7 -36.16 19.08 -45.50
C MET A 7 -37.04 18.61 -44.33
N MET A 8 -37.25 19.45 -43.31
CA MET A 8 -38.05 19.09 -42.12
C MET A 8 -39.55 19.41 -42.27
N LYS A 9 -39.96 20.11 -43.34
CA LYS A 9 -41.37 20.48 -43.60
C LYS A 9 -42.12 19.52 -44.54
N ALA A 10 -41.49 18.45 -45.01
CA ALA A 10 -42.10 17.49 -45.94
C ALA A 10 -42.60 16.16 -45.29
N ALA A 11 -42.45 15.99 -43.97
CA ALA A 11 -42.83 14.74 -43.29
C ALA A 11 -44.12 14.84 -42.43
N LEU A 12 -44.82 15.98 -42.46
CA LEU A 12 -45.99 16.27 -41.62
C LEU A 12 -47.23 16.62 -42.48
N ALA A 13 -47.57 15.79 -43.47
CA ALA A 13 -48.84 15.91 -44.19
C ALA A 13 -49.19 14.65 -44.99
N SER A 14 -49.45 13.52 -44.34
CA SER A 14 -50.18 12.42 -44.96
C SER A 14 -50.57 11.40 -43.91
N THR A 15 -51.82 11.46 -43.43
CA THR A 15 -52.72 10.31 -43.21
C THR A 15 -53.94 10.72 -42.37
N LYS A 16 -55.01 11.14 -43.06
CA LYS A 16 -56.38 11.03 -42.55
C LYS A 16 -57.26 10.58 -43.70
N ALA A 17 -57.59 9.29 -43.74
CA ALA A 17 -58.79 8.78 -44.40
C ALA A 17 -59.19 7.45 -43.72
N ALA A 18 -60.49 7.31 -43.51
CA ALA A 18 -61.15 6.45 -42.55
C ALA A 18 -61.25 4.97 -42.96
N GLY A 19 -61.49 4.12 -41.96
CA GLY A 19 -61.92 2.73 -42.16
C GLY A 19 -62.01 1.95 -40.85
N SER A 20 -63.10 2.14 -40.09
CA SER A 20 -63.50 1.27 -38.98
C SER A 20 -63.60 -0.20 -39.42
N VAL A 21 -63.18 -1.13 -38.56
CA VAL A 21 -63.99 -2.23 -37.99
C VAL A 21 -63.08 -3.22 -37.23
N MET A 22 -63.57 -3.62 -36.04
CA MET A 22 -63.26 -4.84 -35.27
C MET A 22 -62.15 -4.86 -34.18
N LEU A 23 -62.68 -4.84 -32.94
CA LEU A 23 -62.51 -5.88 -31.91
C LEU A 23 -61.29 -5.80 -30.97
N THR A 24 -61.51 -5.08 -29.86
CA THR A 24 -61.19 -5.46 -28.47
C THR A 24 -60.12 -6.53 -28.23
N LEU A 25 -58.97 -6.08 -27.72
CA LEU A 25 -58.26 -6.73 -26.61
C LEU A 25 -57.38 -5.68 -25.90
N PHE A 26 -57.92 -5.15 -24.80
CA PHE A 26 -57.19 -4.39 -23.80
C PHE A 26 -56.47 -5.39 -22.90
N THR A 27 -55.14 -5.45 -22.98
CA THR A 27 -54.29 -6.04 -21.93
C THR A 27 -53.12 -5.08 -21.73
N GLY A 28 -53.02 -4.55 -20.52
CA GLY A 28 -52.12 -3.46 -20.16
C GLY A 28 -50.65 -3.82 -20.29
N LEU A 29 -49.88 -2.96 -20.95
CA LEU A 29 -48.45 -2.84 -20.71
C LEU A 29 -48.26 -2.05 -19.42
N LEU A 30 -48.02 -2.78 -18.33
CA LEU A 30 -47.32 -2.21 -17.18
C LEU A 30 -45.88 -1.93 -17.63
N VAL A 31 -45.50 -0.66 -17.56
CA VAL A 31 -44.12 -0.19 -17.65
C VAL A 31 -43.36 -0.83 -16.50
N ALA A 32 -42.55 -1.85 -16.81
CA ALA A 32 -41.50 -2.29 -15.91
C ALA A 32 -40.39 -1.24 -15.96
N CYS A 33 -40.41 -0.30 -15.01
CA CYS A 33 -39.20 0.42 -14.66
C CYS A 33 -38.17 -0.64 -14.23
N GLY A 34 -37.12 -0.82 -15.03
CA GLY A 34 -35.99 -1.63 -14.64
C GLY A 34 -35.36 -1.00 -13.39
N GLN A 35 -35.62 -1.60 -12.23
CA GLN A 35 -34.77 -1.38 -11.07
C GLN A 35 -33.38 -1.86 -11.46
N GLN A 36 -32.41 -0.95 -11.46
CA GLN A 36 -31.01 -1.34 -11.35
C GLN A 36 -30.92 -2.30 -10.15
N PRO A 37 -30.18 -3.42 -10.26
CA PRO A 37 -29.95 -4.27 -9.09
C PRO A 37 -29.44 -3.37 -7.97
N SER A 38 -30.13 -3.38 -6.82
CA SER A 38 -29.72 -2.63 -5.64
C SER A 38 -28.30 -3.02 -5.29
N GLU A 39 -27.42 -2.05 -5.10
CA GLU A 39 -26.05 -2.31 -4.66
C GLU A 39 -26.09 -3.15 -3.37
N PRO A 40 -25.27 -4.19 -3.25
CA PRO A 40 -25.24 -5.01 -2.05
C PRO A 40 -24.86 -4.14 -0.85
N ALA A 41 -25.65 -4.22 0.21
CA ALA A 41 -25.36 -3.53 1.45
C ALA A 41 -24.04 -4.05 2.05
N GLU A 42 -23.29 -3.16 2.72
CA GLU A 42 -22.12 -3.56 3.51
C GLU A 42 -22.57 -4.55 4.61
N PRO A 43 -21.76 -5.55 4.97
CA PRO A 43 -22.12 -6.50 6.03
C PRO A 43 -22.33 -5.81 7.38
N ASP A 44 -23.40 -6.14 8.11
CA ASP A 44 -23.72 -5.57 9.44
C ASP A 44 -22.60 -5.73 10.49
N SER A 45 -21.68 -6.68 10.29
CA SER A 45 -20.51 -6.92 11.16
C SER A 45 -19.26 -6.15 10.75
N ALA A 46 -19.36 -5.23 9.79
CA ALA A 46 -18.26 -4.45 9.26
C ALA A 46 -17.71 -3.50 10.32
N ALA A 47 -16.58 -3.89 10.91
CA ALA A 47 -15.84 -3.09 11.87
C ALA A 47 -14.40 -3.57 11.90
N SER A 48 -13.47 -2.68 12.23
CA SER A 48 -12.04 -2.99 12.36
C SER A 48 -11.58 -2.88 13.82
N PRO A 49 -10.53 -3.62 14.24
CA PRO A 49 -9.97 -3.45 15.56
C PRO A 49 -9.28 -2.09 15.70
N LEU A 50 -9.16 -1.60 16.93
CA LEU A 50 -8.27 -0.48 17.24
C LEU A 50 -6.81 -0.87 16.99
N ARG A 51 -6.05 0.03 16.35
CA ARG A 51 -4.64 -0.16 16.07
C ARG A 51 -3.80 0.95 16.68
N THR A 52 -2.63 0.55 17.17
CA THR A 52 -1.51 1.45 17.42
C THR A 52 -0.36 0.95 16.57
N ARG A 53 0.22 1.85 15.78
CA ARG A 53 1.32 1.50 14.89
C ARG A 53 2.35 2.61 14.82
N LEU A 54 3.60 2.25 14.60
CA LEU A 54 4.67 3.21 14.37
C LEU A 54 4.48 3.89 13.01
N LEU A 55 4.87 5.15 12.87
CA LEU A 55 5.07 5.73 11.54
C LEU A 55 6.14 4.91 10.80
N THR A 56 5.93 4.62 9.51
CA THR A 56 7.03 4.16 8.65
C THR A 56 8.03 5.31 8.43
N GLY A 57 9.26 5.00 7.99
CA GLY A 57 10.26 6.03 7.69
C GLY A 57 9.74 7.07 6.68
N GLU A 58 9.05 6.62 5.64
CA GLU A 58 8.42 7.50 4.65
C GLU A 58 7.26 8.33 5.24
N GLN A 59 6.39 7.74 6.07
CA GLN A 59 5.32 8.48 6.75
C GLN A 59 5.86 9.55 7.69
N TYR A 60 6.99 9.28 8.36
CA TYR A 60 7.70 10.25 9.18
C TYR A 60 8.20 11.42 8.32
N SER A 61 8.93 11.14 7.23
CA SER A 61 9.40 12.16 6.29
C SER A 61 8.27 12.99 5.70
N ASN A 62 7.18 12.35 5.26
CA ASN A 62 6.01 13.02 4.71
C ASN A 62 5.32 13.90 5.75
N THR A 63 5.30 13.49 7.03
CA THR A 63 4.78 14.30 8.12
C THR A 63 5.61 15.56 8.34
N ILE A 64 6.94 15.42 8.40
CA ILE A 64 7.84 16.58 8.53
C ILE A 64 7.73 17.50 7.31
N ALA A 65 7.67 16.93 6.10
CA ALA A 65 7.55 17.71 4.86
C ALA A 65 6.22 18.46 4.78
N ALA A 66 5.12 17.84 5.22
CA ALA A 66 3.80 18.47 5.21
C ALA A 66 3.69 19.64 6.20
N VAL A 67 4.40 19.58 7.33
CA VAL A 67 4.33 20.60 8.39
C VAL A 67 5.40 21.69 8.22
N PHE A 68 6.63 21.30 7.86
CA PHE A 68 7.80 22.18 7.85
C PHE A 68 8.48 22.33 6.48
N GLY A 69 8.01 21.60 5.46
CA GLY A 69 8.57 21.64 4.10
C GLY A 69 9.65 20.58 3.83
N GLU A 70 9.87 20.31 2.54
CA GLU A 70 10.80 19.27 2.08
C GLU A 70 12.26 19.53 2.48
N ASP A 71 12.71 20.80 2.56
CA ASP A 71 14.08 21.12 2.97
C ASP A 71 14.37 20.60 4.39
N VAL A 72 13.42 20.81 5.31
CA VAL A 72 13.53 20.33 6.70
C VAL A 72 13.46 18.80 6.72
N ALA A 73 12.51 18.20 6.01
CA ALA A 73 12.36 16.74 5.99
C ALA A 73 13.59 16.02 5.42
N ASN A 74 14.22 16.58 4.39
CA ASN A 74 15.40 16.02 3.74
C ASN A 74 16.72 16.32 4.48
N SER A 75 16.68 17.15 5.52
CA SER A 75 17.87 17.47 6.33
C SER A 75 18.27 16.35 7.29
N VAL A 76 17.39 15.37 7.51
CA VAL A 76 17.59 14.25 8.43
C VAL A 76 17.16 12.92 7.82
N LEU A 77 17.72 11.82 8.31
CA LEU A 77 17.20 10.49 8.01
C LEU A 77 16.11 10.13 9.03
N PRO A 78 15.00 9.49 8.61
CA PRO A 78 13.96 9.07 9.54
C PRO A 78 14.49 8.16 10.64
N PRO A 79 14.23 8.45 11.92
CA PRO A 79 14.74 7.66 13.05
C PRO A 79 13.78 6.50 13.35
N ILE A 80 13.34 5.80 12.32
CA ILE A 80 12.38 4.70 12.43
C ILE A 80 13.17 3.38 12.30
N PRO A 81 13.01 2.43 13.24
CA PRO A 81 13.70 1.15 13.18
C PRO A 81 13.25 0.35 11.94
N PRO A 82 14.12 -0.53 11.42
CA PRO A 82 13.72 -1.48 10.39
C PRO A 82 12.56 -2.34 10.91
N MET A 83 11.64 -2.67 10.02
CA MET A 83 10.44 -3.42 10.36
C MET A 83 10.20 -4.56 9.38
N ASP A 84 9.71 -5.68 9.88
CA ASP A 84 9.38 -6.83 9.06
C ASP A 84 8.02 -6.63 8.39
N ARG A 85 7.93 -7.04 7.13
CA ARG A 85 6.66 -7.07 6.40
C ARG A 85 5.71 -8.06 7.06
N THR A 86 4.50 -7.59 7.41
CA THR A 86 3.40 -8.47 7.83
C THR A 86 2.34 -8.45 6.77
N ASP A 87 1.88 -9.64 6.34
CA ASP A 87 1.02 -9.80 5.18
C ASP A 87 1.51 -8.93 4.01
N GLY A 88 2.82 -9.00 3.76
CA GLY A 88 3.56 -8.37 2.67
C GLY A 88 3.60 -6.84 2.63
N LEU A 89 3.24 -6.12 3.70
CA LEU A 89 3.40 -4.66 3.80
C LEU A 89 4.26 -4.27 5.01
N LEU A 90 5.15 -3.29 4.85
CA LEU A 90 5.86 -2.65 5.97
C LEU A 90 4.86 -1.86 6.83
N ALA A 91 3.91 -1.17 6.20
CA ALA A 91 2.88 -0.42 6.91
C ALA A 91 2.05 -1.31 7.86
N SER A 92 1.74 -2.55 7.47
CA SER A 92 1.08 -3.52 8.36
C SER A 92 2.02 -4.07 9.44
N GLY A 93 3.31 -4.24 9.12
CA GLY A 93 4.35 -4.63 10.07
C GLY A 93 4.58 -3.62 11.18
N SER A 94 4.37 -2.33 10.89
CA SER A 94 4.54 -1.22 11.85
C SER A 94 3.68 -1.33 13.12
N ALA A 95 2.63 -2.17 13.11
CA ALA A 95 1.79 -2.46 14.27
C ALA A 95 2.45 -3.42 15.29
N PHE A 96 3.55 -4.08 14.95
CA PHE A 96 4.22 -5.10 15.78
C PHE A 96 5.64 -4.72 16.20
N VAL A 97 6.13 -3.57 15.74
CA VAL A 97 7.52 -3.14 15.93
C VAL A 97 7.71 -2.54 17.33
N GLY A 98 8.75 -3.00 18.02
CA GLY A 98 9.19 -2.41 19.29
C GLY A 98 10.20 -1.29 19.08
N VAL A 99 10.20 -0.30 19.96
CA VAL A 99 11.20 0.78 19.98
C VAL A 99 12.25 0.49 21.07
N THR A 100 13.51 0.36 20.67
CA THR A 100 14.64 0.09 21.60
C THR A 100 15.13 1.38 22.26
N SER A 101 15.95 1.28 23.32
CA SER A 101 16.57 2.45 23.95
C SER A 101 17.44 3.25 22.98
N ASP A 102 18.16 2.57 22.09
CA ASP A 102 18.99 3.21 21.08
C ASP A 102 18.13 3.95 20.06
N GLN A 103 16.98 3.37 19.70
CA GLN A 103 16.03 4.02 18.81
C GLN A 103 15.41 5.27 19.43
N VAL A 104 15.07 5.24 20.73
CA VAL A 104 14.61 6.44 21.45
C VAL A 104 15.67 7.55 21.40
N SER A 105 16.95 7.21 21.57
CA SER A 105 18.05 8.18 21.45
C SER A 105 18.16 8.77 20.03
N GLN A 106 17.99 7.94 18.99
CA GLN A 106 17.98 8.42 17.60
C GLN A 106 16.78 9.32 17.28
N ILE A 107 15.58 8.95 17.78
CA ILE A 107 14.37 9.77 17.67
C ILE A 107 14.60 11.13 18.30
N GLN A 108 15.21 11.17 19.51
CA GLN A 108 15.55 12.41 20.17
C GLN A 108 16.53 13.26 19.36
N GLN A 109 17.65 12.68 18.94
CA GLN A 109 18.66 13.41 18.15
C GLN A 109 18.07 13.99 16.86
N THR A 110 17.19 13.23 16.20
CA THR A 110 16.54 13.67 14.97
C THR A 110 15.50 14.76 15.24
N GLY A 111 14.69 14.61 16.31
CA GLY A 111 13.75 15.63 16.75
C GLY A 111 14.44 16.96 17.08
N ALA A 112 15.59 16.91 17.77
CA ALA A 112 16.41 18.08 18.06
C ALA A 112 16.97 18.73 16.77
N ALA A 113 17.43 17.92 15.82
CA ALA A 113 17.96 18.42 14.54
C ALA A 113 16.86 19.10 13.69
N ILE A 114 15.67 18.49 13.61
CA ILE A 114 14.51 19.10 12.95
C ILE A 114 14.14 20.41 13.63
N ALA A 115 14.01 20.41 14.96
CA ALA A 115 13.64 21.61 15.71
C ALA A 115 14.65 22.75 15.52
N ALA A 116 15.95 22.43 15.53
CA ALA A 116 17.01 23.39 15.25
C ALA A 116 16.91 23.98 13.82
N ARG A 117 16.61 23.15 12.82
CA ARG A 117 16.39 23.62 11.43
C ARG A 117 15.18 24.54 11.34
N VAL A 118 14.07 24.18 11.99
CA VAL A 118 12.82 24.97 11.97
C VAL A 118 13.01 26.38 12.52
N VAL A 119 13.82 26.54 13.58
CA VAL A 119 14.04 27.84 14.23
C VAL A 119 15.25 28.61 13.69
N ASP A 120 16.00 28.06 12.74
CA ASP A 120 17.19 28.72 12.20
C ASP A 120 16.84 29.99 11.42
N ALA A 121 17.84 30.83 11.17
CA ALA A 121 17.64 32.11 10.50
C ALA A 121 17.18 31.99 9.03
N GLU A 122 17.36 30.83 8.40
CA GLU A 122 16.88 30.58 7.04
C GLU A 122 15.39 30.24 7.05
N HIS A 123 14.86 29.62 8.10
CA HIS A 123 13.50 29.05 8.15
C HIS A 123 12.49 29.81 9.00
N ARG A 124 12.94 30.37 10.12
CA ARG A 124 12.04 30.87 11.18
C ARG A 124 11.09 31.97 10.73
N ASP A 125 11.48 32.77 9.74
CA ASP A 125 10.68 33.88 9.23
C ASP A 125 9.45 33.42 8.45
N PHE A 126 9.39 32.15 8.02
CA PHE A 126 8.25 31.58 7.29
C PHE A 126 7.59 30.38 7.97
N LEU A 127 8.30 29.63 8.82
CA LEU A 127 7.72 28.50 9.56
C LEU A 127 7.06 28.92 10.88
N ILE A 128 7.47 30.05 11.46
CA ILE A 128 6.92 30.53 12.73
C ILE A 128 5.93 31.68 12.42
N PRO A 129 4.66 31.58 12.85
CA PRO A 129 3.61 32.53 12.47
C PRO A 129 3.73 33.90 13.16
N CYS A 130 4.75 34.10 14.01
CA CYS A 130 4.97 35.29 14.81
C CYS A 130 6.47 35.58 14.95
N SER A 131 6.79 36.82 15.32
CA SER A 131 8.13 37.21 15.74
C SER A 131 8.12 37.51 17.24
N PRO A 132 9.11 37.05 18.02
CA PRO A 132 9.17 37.33 19.44
C PRO A 132 9.39 38.82 19.69
N GLU A 133 8.85 39.35 20.79
CA GLU A 133 9.10 40.74 21.20
C GLU A 133 10.60 41.04 21.41
N SER A 134 11.34 40.04 21.89
CA SER A 134 12.78 40.09 22.08
C SER A 134 13.37 38.70 21.84
N ILE A 135 14.42 38.61 21.01
CA ILE A 135 15.16 37.36 20.82
C ILE A 135 15.79 36.90 22.13
N ALA A 136 16.19 37.82 23.02
CA ALA A 136 16.89 37.48 24.25
C ALA A 136 15.97 37.09 25.44
N ALA A 137 14.68 36.88 25.20
CA ALA A 137 13.71 36.63 26.27
C ALA A 137 12.61 35.66 25.82
N ALA A 138 11.95 35.03 26.78
CA ALA A 138 10.76 34.23 26.53
C ALA A 138 9.60 35.07 25.97
N ASP A 139 8.79 34.47 25.11
CA ASP A 139 7.54 35.04 24.59
C ASP A 139 6.45 33.96 24.58
N THR A 140 5.78 33.83 25.71
CA THR A 140 4.70 32.85 25.96
C THR A 140 3.62 32.89 24.86
N SER A 141 3.30 34.08 24.33
CA SER A 141 2.23 34.23 23.33
C SER A 141 2.68 33.68 21.98
N CYS A 142 3.87 34.04 21.53
CA CYS A 142 4.40 33.55 20.26
C CYS A 142 4.67 32.04 20.31
N THR A 143 5.26 31.55 21.41
CA THR A 143 5.45 30.12 21.66
C THR A 143 4.12 29.36 21.60
N GLY A 144 3.10 29.83 22.32
CA GLY A 144 1.79 29.17 22.36
C GLY A 144 1.11 29.10 20.98
N LEU A 145 1.24 30.17 20.18
CA LEU A 145 0.70 30.19 18.82
C LEU A 145 1.36 29.14 17.93
N PHE A 146 2.70 29.15 17.86
CA PHE A 146 3.46 28.21 17.03
C PHE A 146 3.23 26.75 17.45
N LEU A 147 3.36 26.44 18.74
CA LEU A 147 3.21 25.06 19.23
C LEU A 147 1.77 24.56 19.10
N GLY A 148 0.78 25.45 19.21
CA GLY A 148 -0.63 25.11 18.97
C GLY A 148 -0.88 24.70 17.51
N GLU A 149 -0.38 25.47 16.55
CA GLU A 149 -0.55 25.20 15.12
C GLU A 149 0.27 23.98 14.66
N ALA A 150 1.59 23.99 14.90
CA ALA A 150 2.46 22.89 14.50
C ALA A 150 2.10 21.59 15.22
N GLY A 151 1.83 21.67 16.52
CA GLY A 151 1.46 20.52 17.33
C GLY A 151 0.14 19.89 16.89
N ARG A 152 -0.87 20.68 16.48
CA ARG A 152 -2.15 20.16 15.97
C ARG A 152 -1.94 19.26 14.75
N LEU A 153 -1.04 19.64 13.84
CA LEU A 153 -0.70 18.88 12.64
C LEU A 153 0.18 17.66 12.97
N LEU A 154 1.25 17.85 13.76
CA LEU A 154 2.18 16.77 14.14
C LEU A 154 1.49 15.66 14.92
N LEU A 155 0.64 16.02 15.89
CA LEU A 155 -0.08 15.07 16.73
C LEU A 155 -1.41 14.62 16.09
N ARG A 156 -1.78 15.22 14.95
CA ARG A 156 -2.99 14.89 14.17
C ARG A 156 -4.29 15.10 14.94
N ARG A 157 -4.26 15.96 15.95
CA ARG A 157 -5.37 16.40 16.81
C ARG A 157 -4.96 17.65 17.60
N PRO A 158 -5.91 18.47 18.07
CA PRO A 158 -5.61 19.58 18.95
C PRO A 158 -4.87 19.13 20.22
N LEU A 159 -3.94 19.96 20.68
CA LEU A 159 -3.33 19.79 21.99
C LEU A 159 -4.35 20.14 23.07
N GLU A 160 -4.35 19.35 24.15
CA GLU A 160 -5.04 19.76 25.37
C GLU A 160 -4.40 21.05 25.91
N GLU A 161 -5.23 21.97 26.44
CA GLU A 161 -4.77 23.26 26.97
C GLU A 161 -3.67 23.10 28.04
N SER A 162 -3.79 22.06 28.87
CA SER A 162 -2.80 21.69 29.89
C SER A 162 -1.45 21.30 29.28
N ARG A 163 -1.47 20.51 28.20
CA ARG A 163 -0.27 20.06 27.49
C ARG A 163 0.41 21.23 26.77
N LEU A 164 -0.36 22.11 26.14
CA LEU A 164 0.20 23.31 25.52
C LEU A 164 0.86 24.22 26.57
N ALA A 165 0.20 24.43 27.71
CA ALA A 165 0.74 25.24 28.80
C ALA A 165 2.04 24.63 29.39
N GLU A 166 2.17 23.31 29.44
CA GLU A 166 3.40 22.63 29.85
C GLU A 166 4.54 22.86 28.84
N LEU A 167 4.26 22.71 27.55
CA LEU A 167 5.25 22.94 26.49
C LEU A 167 5.72 24.39 26.45
N VAL A 168 4.81 25.34 26.65
CA VAL A 168 5.14 26.77 26.76
C VAL A 168 6.04 27.03 27.96
N GLN A 169 5.78 26.40 29.12
CA GLN A 169 6.66 26.50 30.28
C GLN A 169 8.06 25.93 30.02
N ILE A 170 8.17 24.83 29.27
CA ILE A 170 9.45 24.26 28.84
C ILE A 170 10.23 25.26 27.98
N ALA A 171 9.57 25.86 27.00
CA ALA A 171 10.19 26.86 26.12
C ALA A 171 10.63 28.10 26.90
N ASP A 172 9.74 28.65 27.74
CA ASP A 172 10.01 29.87 28.51
C ASP A 172 11.20 29.64 29.47
N TYR A 173 11.23 28.51 30.17
CA TYR A 173 12.35 28.14 31.03
C TYR A 173 13.66 28.03 30.25
N ALA A 174 13.66 27.37 29.10
CA ALA A 174 14.87 27.21 28.28
C ALA A 174 15.34 28.53 27.67
N ALA A 175 14.43 29.39 27.21
CA ALA A 175 14.75 30.73 26.72
C ALA A 175 15.39 31.60 27.82
N GLU A 176 14.89 31.51 29.05
CA GLU A 176 15.50 32.22 30.20
C GLU A 176 16.91 31.72 30.54
N GLN A 177 17.20 30.41 30.38
CA GLN A 177 18.53 29.86 30.67
C GLN A 177 19.55 30.14 29.57
N THR A 178 19.12 30.18 28.31
CA THR A 178 19.97 30.37 27.14
C THR A 178 20.10 31.84 26.73
N GLU A 179 19.21 32.70 27.22
CA GLU A 179 19.03 34.07 26.74
C GLU A 179 18.71 34.11 25.23
N ASP A 180 17.99 33.08 24.72
CA ASP A 180 17.53 32.99 23.33
C ASP A 180 16.13 32.33 23.23
N PHE A 181 15.17 33.06 22.68
CA PHE A 181 13.80 32.62 22.43
C PHE A 181 13.74 31.36 21.55
N TYR A 182 14.55 31.31 20.49
CA TYR A 182 14.50 30.24 19.50
C TYR A 182 15.09 28.94 20.04
N ASP A 183 16.11 29.01 20.91
CA ASP A 183 16.61 27.85 21.66
C ASP A 183 15.51 27.25 22.54
N GLY A 184 14.74 28.11 23.23
CA GLY A 184 13.59 27.67 24.02
C GLY A 184 12.49 27.03 23.18
N LEU A 185 12.12 27.67 22.06
CA LEU A 185 11.11 27.16 21.15
C LEU A 185 11.51 25.81 20.54
N ALA A 186 12.78 25.65 20.16
CA ALA A 186 13.32 24.40 19.63
C ALA A 186 13.22 23.26 20.64
N LEU A 187 13.52 23.51 21.92
CA LEU A 187 13.40 22.48 22.96
C LEU A 187 11.95 22.01 23.15
N ALA A 188 10.98 22.93 23.12
CA ALA A 188 9.57 22.57 23.23
C ALA A 188 9.06 21.83 21.98
N LEU A 189 9.55 22.18 20.79
CA LEU A 189 9.24 21.45 19.56
C LEU A 189 9.87 20.05 19.57
N GLU A 190 11.12 19.91 20.03
CA GLU A 190 11.77 18.60 20.25
C GLU A 190 10.88 17.73 21.15
N ALA A 191 10.33 18.28 22.23
CA ALA A 191 9.43 17.55 23.13
C ALA A 191 8.15 17.02 22.45
N ILE A 192 7.66 17.68 21.41
CA ILE A 192 6.57 17.17 20.55
C ILE A 192 7.10 16.04 19.65
N LEU A 193 8.23 16.25 18.98
CA LEU A 193 8.82 15.34 18.00
C LEU A 193 9.37 14.03 18.58
N ILE A 194 9.53 13.95 19.91
CA ILE A 194 9.90 12.70 20.61
C ILE A 194 8.70 12.05 21.31
N SER A 195 7.51 12.67 21.25
CA SER A 195 6.34 12.17 21.97
C SER A 195 5.77 10.90 21.31
N PRO A 196 5.22 9.96 22.11
CA PRO A 196 4.51 8.81 21.55
C PRO A 196 3.34 9.20 20.66
N ASP A 197 2.61 10.28 20.98
CA ASP A 197 1.49 10.77 20.18
C ASP A 197 1.93 11.26 18.78
N PHE A 198 3.19 11.67 18.61
CA PHE A 198 3.77 11.99 17.30
C PHE A 198 4.30 10.76 16.59
N VAL A 199 5.10 9.94 17.27
CA VAL A 199 5.84 8.81 16.66
C VAL A 199 4.90 7.66 16.29
N PHE A 200 3.79 7.49 17.01
CA PHE A 200 2.77 6.49 16.74
C PHE A 200 1.50 7.10 16.16
N ILE A 201 0.84 6.33 15.29
CA ILE A 201 -0.55 6.53 14.91
C ILE A 201 -1.37 5.57 15.78
N ALA A 202 -2.18 6.12 16.67
CA ALA A 202 -3.01 5.37 17.61
C ALA A 202 -4.49 5.71 17.40
N ASP A 203 -5.28 4.70 17.06
CA ASP A 203 -6.73 4.82 17.02
C ASP A 203 -7.28 5.05 18.42
N ARG A 204 -8.31 5.88 18.51
CA ARG A 204 -9.09 6.08 19.73
C ARG A 204 -10.56 5.84 19.42
N ALA A 205 -11.25 5.22 20.37
CA ALA A 205 -12.67 4.95 20.29
C ALA A 205 -13.48 5.92 21.17
N GLU A 206 -14.73 6.13 20.79
CA GLU A 206 -15.75 6.80 21.58
C GLU A 206 -17.08 6.02 21.51
N PRO A 207 -17.97 6.17 22.50
CA PRO A 207 -19.31 5.58 22.42
C PRO A 207 -20.08 6.06 21.19
N ASP A 208 -20.72 5.15 20.47
CA ASP A 208 -21.54 5.50 19.32
C ASP A 208 -22.91 6.07 19.78
N PRO A 209 -23.24 7.33 19.46
CA PRO A 209 -24.53 7.92 19.81
C PRO A 209 -25.72 7.28 19.09
N ASP A 210 -25.51 6.70 17.90
CA ASP A 210 -26.54 6.11 17.06
C ASP A 210 -26.72 4.60 17.32
N ALA A 211 -25.72 3.97 17.96
CA ALA A 211 -25.72 2.55 18.33
C ALA A 211 -25.35 2.32 19.81
N PRO A 212 -26.31 2.45 20.76
CA PRO A 212 -26.04 2.29 22.18
C PRO A 212 -25.37 0.96 22.55
N GLY A 213 -24.24 1.05 23.24
CA GLY A 213 -23.43 -0.11 23.65
C GLY A 213 -22.36 -0.54 22.65
N GLN A 214 -22.26 0.16 21.50
CA GLN A 214 -21.18 0.02 20.54
C GLN A 214 -20.21 1.20 20.63
N GLU A 215 -19.01 1.01 20.09
CA GLU A 215 -17.99 2.05 19.97
C GLU A 215 -17.70 2.32 18.49
N ARG A 216 -17.35 3.56 18.20
CA ARG A 216 -16.84 4.01 16.89
C ARG A 216 -15.51 4.69 17.08
N LEU A 217 -14.75 4.88 16.00
CA LEU A 217 -13.53 5.68 16.06
C LEU A 217 -13.87 7.14 16.34
N ASP A 218 -13.02 7.83 17.10
CA ASP A 218 -13.12 9.28 17.21
C ASP A 218 -12.83 9.94 15.84
N SER A 219 -13.41 11.12 15.63
CA SER A 219 -13.32 11.86 14.37
C SER A 219 -11.86 12.09 13.90
N TYR A 220 -10.92 12.26 14.84
CA TYR A 220 -9.49 12.47 14.54
C TYR A 220 -8.78 11.17 14.11
N SER A 221 -9.20 10.02 14.62
CA SER A 221 -8.72 8.70 14.20
C SER A 221 -9.22 8.39 12.80
N VAL A 222 -10.48 8.73 12.49
CA VAL A 222 -11.01 8.67 11.10
C VAL A 222 -10.18 9.57 10.17
N ALA A 223 -9.94 10.83 10.55
CA ALA A 223 -9.09 11.74 9.79
C ALA A 223 -7.69 11.16 9.55
N SER A 224 -7.06 10.61 10.59
CA SER A 224 -5.74 9.99 10.50
C SER A 224 -5.74 8.81 9.54
N ARG A 225 -6.67 7.87 9.67
CA ARG A 225 -6.78 6.72 8.76
C ARG A 225 -6.98 7.16 7.30
N LEU A 226 -7.85 8.14 7.05
CA LEU A 226 -8.06 8.70 5.70
C LEU A 226 -6.77 9.29 5.13
N SER A 227 -6.06 10.10 5.91
CA SER A 227 -4.83 10.78 5.47
C SER A 227 -3.70 9.81 5.13
N PHE A 228 -3.48 8.79 5.96
CA PHE A 228 -2.43 7.81 5.69
C PHE A 228 -2.81 6.81 4.61
N LEU A 229 -4.09 6.46 4.46
CA LEU A 229 -4.56 5.64 3.33
C LEU A 229 -4.36 6.36 1.99
N LEU A 230 -4.80 7.61 1.89
CA LEU A 230 -4.90 8.31 0.60
C LEU A 230 -3.63 9.10 0.24
N TRP A 231 -2.92 9.65 1.23
CA TRP A 231 -1.80 10.57 1.00
C TRP A 231 -0.50 10.11 1.64
N ASN A 232 -0.49 9.02 2.43
CA ASN A 232 0.67 8.56 3.20
C ASN A 232 1.36 9.70 4.01
N ALA A 233 0.54 10.64 4.51
CA ALA A 233 0.95 11.90 5.12
C ALA A 233 -0.10 12.29 6.19
N PRO A 234 0.19 13.23 7.11
CA PRO A 234 -0.75 13.62 8.15
C PRO A 234 -2.00 14.31 7.56
N PRO A 235 -3.12 14.35 8.30
CA PRO A 235 -4.28 15.15 7.94
C PRO A 235 -3.89 16.61 7.71
N ASP A 236 -4.48 17.24 6.70
CA ASP A 236 -4.38 18.69 6.54
C ASP A 236 -5.37 19.43 7.44
N ASP A 237 -5.22 20.76 7.54
CA ASP A 237 -6.09 21.59 8.38
C ASP A 237 -7.57 21.44 8.07
N ALA A 238 -7.92 21.27 6.79
CA ALA A 238 -9.30 21.09 6.37
C ALA A 238 -9.88 19.77 6.92
N LEU A 239 -9.10 18.67 6.89
CA LEU A 239 -9.53 17.39 7.43
C LEU A 239 -9.59 17.41 8.97
N LEU A 240 -8.64 18.08 9.64
CA LEU A 240 -8.69 18.24 11.10
C LEU A 240 -9.85 19.14 11.54
N LEU A 241 -10.20 20.16 10.78
CA LEU A 241 -11.38 20.99 11.04
C LEU A 241 -12.69 20.20 10.84
N ALA A 242 -12.76 19.38 9.79
CA ALA A 242 -13.90 18.47 9.59
C ALA A 242 -14.01 17.47 10.75
N ALA A 243 -12.87 17.01 11.29
CA ALA A 243 -12.85 16.16 12.46
C ALA A 243 -13.40 16.88 13.71
N GLU A 244 -12.89 18.09 13.97
CA GLU A 244 -13.22 18.95 15.11
C GLU A 244 -14.71 19.33 15.15
N THR A 245 -15.29 19.60 13.98
CA THR A 245 -16.71 19.99 13.84
C THR A 245 -17.66 18.80 13.80
N GLY A 246 -17.14 17.57 13.84
CA GLY A 246 -17.93 16.34 13.76
C GLY A 246 -18.45 16.00 12.35
N GLU A 247 -18.05 16.74 11.31
CA GLU A 247 -18.48 16.48 9.93
C GLU A 247 -18.12 15.08 9.46
N LEU A 248 -16.99 14.50 9.94
CA LEU A 248 -16.56 13.15 9.56
C LEU A 248 -17.44 12.03 10.13
N HIS A 249 -18.33 12.32 11.08
CA HIS A 249 -19.34 11.37 11.55
C HIS A 249 -20.65 11.43 10.75
N THR A 250 -20.76 12.36 9.80
CA THR A 250 -21.93 12.45 8.92
C THR A 250 -21.60 11.86 7.57
N GLU A 251 -22.54 11.13 6.98
CA GLU A 251 -22.37 10.53 5.64
C GLU A 251 -21.96 11.60 4.60
N GLU A 252 -22.62 12.76 4.61
CA GLU A 252 -22.32 13.85 3.68
C GLU A 252 -20.94 14.49 3.92
N GLY A 253 -20.59 14.76 5.18
CA GLY A 253 -19.31 15.39 5.53
C GLY A 253 -18.11 14.47 5.29
N LEU A 254 -18.25 13.18 5.60
CA LEU A 254 -17.25 12.16 5.28
C LEU A 254 -17.08 12.03 3.76
N ALA A 255 -18.18 11.89 3.01
CA ALA A 255 -18.14 11.81 1.55
C ALA A 255 -17.49 13.03 0.90
N ARG A 256 -17.78 14.23 1.40
CA ARG A 256 -17.17 15.49 0.95
C ARG A 256 -15.65 15.48 1.17
N SER A 257 -15.21 15.07 2.36
CA SER A 257 -13.80 15.01 2.72
C SER A 257 -13.03 13.99 1.87
N VAL A 258 -13.58 12.77 1.72
CA VAL A 258 -13.00 11.72 0.87
C VAL A 258 -12.90 12.16 -0.59
N ASN A 259 -13.95 12.75 -1.16
CA ASN A 259 -13.93 13.22 -2.55
C ASN A 259 -12.89 14.33 -2.78
N ARG A 260 -12.73 15.26 -1.83
CA ARG A 260 -11.69 16.28 -1.87
C ARG A 260 -10.30 15.65 -1.87
N MET A 261 -10.10 14.63 -1.04
CA MET A 261 -8.79 13.96 -0.92
C MET A 261 -8.44 13.14 -2.16
N LEU A 262 -9.42 12.45 -2.75
CA LEU A 262 -9.25 11.67 -3.98
C LEU A 262 -8.98 12.54 -5.22
N THR A 263 -9.38 13.81 -5.21
CA THR A 263 -9.14 14.76 -6.31
C THR A 263 -7.90 15.64 -6.09
N SER A 264 -7.20 15.44 -4.97
CA SER A 264 -5.97 16.16 -4.63
C SER A 264 -4.76 15.57 -5.37
N ALA A 265 -3.81 16.43 -5.74
CA ALA A 265 -2.52 16.00 -6.28
C ALA A 265 -1.75 15.07 -5.31
N ARG A 266 -1.97 15.23 -3.99
CA ARG A 266 -1.37 14.37 -2.95
C ARG A 266 -1.80 12.90 -3.03
N LEU A 267 -2.87 12.58 -3.77
CA LEU A 267 -3.24 11.18 -4.01
C LEU A 267 -2.14 10.45 -4.79
N GLU A 268 -1.44 11.13 -5.70
CA GLU A 268 -0.31 10.54 -6.40
C GLU A 268 0.77 10.10 -5.41
N ASP A 269 1.19 10.96 -4.49
CA ASP A 269 2.23 10.65 -3.50
C ASP A 269 1.83 9.48 -2.60
N GLY A 270 0.59 9.46 -2.12
CA GLY A 270 0.08 8.37 -1.29
C GLY A 270 0.03 7.03 -2.03
N MET A 271 -0.38 7.04 -3.30
CA MET A 271 -0.42 5.83 -4.11
C MET A 271 0.98 5.37 -4.52
N ARG A 272 1.92 6.29 -4.75
CA ARG A 272 3.33 5.95 -4.98
C ARG A 272 3.88 5.21 -3.77
N ALA A 273 3.68 5.74 -2.56
CA ALA A 273 4.09 5.10 -1.32
C ALA A 273 3.47 3.71 -1.12
N PHE A 274 2.16 3.57 -1.34
CA PHE A 274 1.49 2.28 -1.22
C PHE A 274 2.07 1.23 -2.20
N PHE A 275 2.28 1.61 -3.46
CA PHE A 275 2.79 0.68 -4.47
C PHE A 275 4.29 0.39 -4.30
N ASP A 276 5.04 1.34 -3.75
CA ASP A 276 6.42 1.15 -3.35
C ASP A 276 6.54 0.10 -2.23
N ASP A 277 5.71 0.23 -1.19
CA ASP A 277 5.59 -0.75 -0.13
C ASP A 277 5.14 -2.11 -0.70
N LEU A 278 4.04 -2.14 -1.46
CA LEU A 278 3.49 -3.38 -2.03
C LEU A 278 4.52 -4.16 -2.85
N MET A 279 5.26 -3.48 -3.73
CA MET A 279 6.23 -4.11 -4.64
C MET A 279 7.63 -4.26 -4.05
N THR A 280 7.77 -4.14 -2.73
CA THR A 280 9.02 -4.37 -1.98
C THR A 280 10.19 -3.55 -2.53
N PHE A 281 9.94 -2.29 -2.88
CA PHE A 281 10.95 -1.43 -3.48
C PHE A 281 11.96 -0.87 -2.47
N ASP A 282 11.77 -1.09 -1.18
CA ASP A 282 12.80 -0.92 -0.14
C ASP A 282 14.04 -1.80 -0.41
N GLU A 283 13.88 -2.96 -1.06
CA GLU A 283 15.01 -3.82 -1.43
C GLU A 283 15.99 -3.13 -2.41
N PHE A 284 15.56 -2.08 -3.13
CA PHE A 284 16.41 -1.33 -4.05
C PHE A 284 17.53 -0.56 -3.34
N GLU A 285 17.41 -0.29 -2.05
CA GLU A 285 18.45 0.38 -1.26
C GLU A 285 19.75 -0.43 -1.19
N SER A 286 19.63 -1.77 -1.26
CA SER A 286 20.77 -2.69 -1.20
C SER A 286 20.94 -3.55 -2.46
N LEU A 287 20.02 -3.44 -3.42
CA LEU A 287 20.07 -4.20 -4.67
C LEU A 287 21.32 -3.82 -5.47
N ALA A 288 22.14 -4.84 -5.76
CA ALA A 288 23.31 -4.69 -6.61
C ALA A 288 23.41 -5.86 -7.59
N LYS A 289 23.84 -5.56 -8.82
CA LYS A 289 24.20 -6.53 -9.85
C LYS A 289 25.71 -6.56 -10.03
N ASP A 290 26.25 -7.72 -10.36
CA ASP A 290 27.69 -7.84 -10.59
C ASP A 290 28.06 -7.04 -11.85
N PRO A 291 28.94 -6.02 -11.74
CA PRO A 291 29.27 -5.15 -12.85
C PRO A 291 30.07 -5.86 -13.96
N ASN A 292 30.69 -7.02 -13.69
CA ASN A 292 31.36 -7.83 -14.71
C ASN A 292 30.35 -8.60 -15.58
N VAL A 293 29.17 -8.93 -15.02
CA VAL A 293 28.10 -9.63 -15.74
C VAL A 293 27.15 -8.62 -16.39
N TYR A 294 26.77 -7.57 -15.66
CA TYR A 294 25.78 -6.58 -16.06
C TYR A 294 26.34 -5.15 -16.02
N PRO A 295 27.34 -4.80 -16.88
CA PRO A 295 28.05 -3.53 -16.82
C PRO A 295 27.18 -2.28 -17.08
N MET A 296 26.00 -2.46 -17.69
CA MET A 296 25.04 -1.39 -17.92
C MET A 296 24.14 -1.08 -16.71
N VAL A 297 24.09 -1.97 -15.72
CA VAL A 297 23.22 -1.81 -14.55
C VAL A 297 24.00 -1.15 -13.43
N THR A 298 23.70 0.12 -13.18
CA THR A 298 24.24 0.92 -12.07
C THR A 298 23.16 1.20 -11.03
N GLY A 299 23.53 1.78 -9.88
CA GLY A 299 22.56 2.28 -8.89
C GLY A 299 21.50 3.19 -9.52
N THR A 300 21.93 4.15 -10.35
CA THR A 300 21.01 5.03 -11.09
C THR A 300 20.11 4.28 -12.08
N THR A 301 20.57 3.16 -12.65
CA THR A 301 19.71 2.33 -13.52
C THR A 301 18.59 1.67 -12.72
N LEU A 302 18.90 1.20 -11.51
CA LEU A 302 17.92 0.58 -10.61
C LEU A 302 16.94 1.62 -10.02
N GLU A 303 17.43 2.80 -9.64
CA GLU A 303 16.58 3.95 -9.27
C GLU A 303 15.57 4.28 -10.38
N HIS A 304 16.05 4.35 -11.62
CA HIS A 304 15.19 4.58 -12.77
C HIS A 304 14.23 3.40 -13.01
N ALA A 305 14.64 2.15 -12.78
CA ALA A 305 13.76 0.99 -12.93
C ALA A 305 12.57 1.06 -11.96
N ARG A 306 12.83 1.36 -10.67
CA ARG A 306 11.79 1.63 -9.66
C ARG A 306 10.86 2.76 -10.12
N GLU A 307 11.43 3.88 -10.56
CA GLU A 307 10.69 5.04 -11.00
C GLU A 307 9.81 4.79 -12.25
N GLN A 308 10.30 4.01 -13.23
CA GLN A 308 9.51 3.61 -14.40
C GLN A 308 8.24 2.87 -13.99
N THR A 309 8.36 1.94 -13.05
CA THR A 309 7.23 1.15 -12.58
C THR A 309 6.22 2.02 -11.84
N LEU A 310 6.67 2.86 -10.91
CA LEU A 310 5.78 3.79 -10.20
C LEU A 310 5.06 4.74 -11.16
N ARG A 311 5.77 5.35 -12.13
CA ARG A 311 5.15 6.19 -13.16
C ARG A 311 4.09 5.45 -13.97
N THR A 312 4.38 4.22 -14.36
CA THR A 312 3.44 3.38 -15.12
C THR A 312 2.19 3.09 -14.32
N VAL A 313 2.35 2.74 -13.04
CA VAL A 313 1.24 2.46 -12.13
C VAL A 313 0.37 3.69 -11.90
N ILE A 314 0.97 4.84 -11.60
CA ILE A 314 0.24 6.09 -11.35
C ILE A 314 -0.48 6.59 -12.59
N ASP A 315 0.20 6.60 -13.75
CA ASP A 315 -0.43 7.01 -15.00
C ASP A 315 -1.63 6.12 -15.34
N HIS A 316 -1.49 4.80 -15.20
CA HIS A 316 -2.55 3.83 -15.50
C HIS A 316 -3.73 3.91 -14.51
N LEU A 317 -3.46 3.96 -13.20
CA LEU A 317 -4.51 3.85 -12.18
C LEU A 317 -5.13 5.17 -11.74
N ILE A 318 -4.36 6.26 -11.77
CA ILE A 318 -4.78 7.56 -11.25
C ILE A 318 -5.07 8.53 -12.39
N THR A 319 -4.17 8.64 -13.38
CA THR A 319 -4.36 9.60 -14.48
C THR A 319 -5.38 9.09 -15.50
N GLN A 320 -5.29 7.82 -15.90
CA GLN A 320 -6.18 7.22 -16.88
C GLN A 320 -7.42 6.56 -16.23
N GLU A 321 -7.40 6.33 -14.92
CA GLU A 321 -8.40 5.54 -14.18
C GLU A 321 -8.76 4.21 -14.88
N ALA A 322 -7.74 3.51 -15.38
CA ALA A 322 -7.90 2.27 -16.11
C ALA A 322 -8.10 1.06 -15.17
N ASP A 323 -8.47 -0.08 -15.75
CA ASP A 323 -8.64 -1.35 -15.03
C ASP A 323 -7.31 -1.77 -14.39
N TYR A 324 -7.29 -1.98 -13.08
CA TYR A 324 -6.09 -2.37 -12.33
C TYR A 324 -5.38 -3.59 -12.92
N ARG A 325 -6.14 -4.56 -13.42
CA ARG A 325 -5.59 -5.82 -13.92
C ARG A 325 -4.80 -5.61 -15.21
N ASP A 326 -5.09 -4.55 -15.95
CA ASP A 326 -4.38 -4.22 -17.18
C ASP A 326 -2.92 -3.80 -16.92
N LEU A 327 -2.51 -3.52 -15.68
CA LEU A 327 -1.08 -3.39 -15.33
C LEU A 327 -0.24 -4.61 -15.70
N PHE A 328 -0.86 -5.78 -15.79
CA PHE A 328 -0.17 -7.02 -16.14
C PHE A 328 -0.13 -7.30 -17.64
N THR A 329 -0.84 -6.50 -18.45
CA THR A 329 -0.91 -6.67 -19.92
C THR A 329 -0.62 -5.40 -20.71
N THR A 330 -0.51 -4.25 -20.05
CA THR A 330 -0.21 -2.97 -20.70
C THR A 330 1.16 -3.00 -21.38
N LYS A 331 1.22 -2.45 -22.59
CA LYS A 331 2.48 -2.19 -23.30
C LYS A 331 2.96 -0.74 -23.12
N LYS A 332 2.18 0.08 -22.42
CA LYS A 332 2.49 1.49 -22.16
C LYS A 332 3.28 1.62 -20.86
N THR A 333 4.33 2.42 -20.91
CA THR A 333 5.21 2.73 -19.80
C THR A 333 5.89 4.09 -20.02
N PHE A 334 6.94 4.36 -19.26
CA PHE A 334 7.81 5.52 -19.42
C PHE A 334 9.25 5.06 -19.63
N MET A 335 10.00 5.73 -20.50
CA MET A 335 11.39 5.39 -20.77
C MET A 335 12.30 6.54 -20.36
N SER A 336 13.42 6.20 -19.73
CA SER A 336 14.54 7.10 -19.47
C SER A 336 15.80 6.63 -20.22
N MET A 337 16.79 7.50 -20.39
CA MET A 337 18.04 7.14 -21.07
C MET A 337 18.79 6.00 -20.37
N GLN A 338 18.72 5.95 -19.04
CA GLN A 338 19.34 4.92 -18.22
C GLN A 338 18.75 3.54 -18.53
N LEU A 339 17.43 3.46 -18.69
CA LEU A 339 16.73 2.22 -18.96
C LEU A 339 16.76 1.81 -20.43
N ALA A 340 16.78 2.76 -21.36
CA ALA A 340 16.82 2.50 -22.79
C ALA A 340 17.93 1.52 -23.21
N THR A 341 19.08 1.57 -22.55
CA THR A 341 20.20 0.64 -22.78
C THR A 341 19.86 -0.80 -22.38
N VAL A 342 19.10 -0.99 -21.30
CA VAL A 342 18.67 -2.32 -20.81
C VAL A 342 17.54 -2.86 -21.68
N TYR A 343 16.62 -2.00 -22.11
CA TYR A 343 15.50 -2.37 -22.98
C TYR A 343 15.88 -2.52 -24.46
N ASP A 344 17.06 -2.06 -24.87
CA ASP A 344 17.50 -1.95 -26.27
C ASP A 344 16.52 -1.12 -27.13
N THR A 345 16.12 0.04 -26.61
CA THR A 345 15.15 0.93 -27.25
C THR A 345 15.69 2.36 -27.37
N PRO A 346 15.46 3.07 -28.47
CA PRO A 346 15.85 4.47 -28.58
C PRO A 346 14.95 5.35 -27.68
N THR A 347 15.54 6.32 -27.01
CA THR A 347 14.82 7.33 -26.22
C THR A 347 15.46 8.71 -26.32
N ARG A 348 14.90 9.70 -25.62
CA ARG A 348 15.41 11.08 -25.54
C ARG A 348 15.74 11.43 -24.09
N GLN A 349 16.32 12.61 -23.87
CA GLN A 349 16.57 13.13 -22.52
C GLN A 349 15.25 13.31 -21.74
N GLY A 350 15.30 13.00 -20.45
CA GLY A 350 14.13 13.04 -19.55
C GLY A 350 13.31 11.75 -19.57
N TRP A 351 12.19 11.77 -18.84
CA TRP A 351 11.19 10.70 -18.87
C TRP A 351 10.21 10.96 -20.01
N VAL A 352 10.03 9.97 -20.89
CA VAL A 352 9.09 10.05 -22.00
C VAL A 352 8.09 8.90 -21.94
N PRO A 353 6.79 9.13 -22.21
CA PRO A 353 5.85 8.04 -22.46
C PRO A 353 6.37 7.15 -23.59
N TYR A 354 6.25 5.85 -23.42
CA TYR A 354 6.72 4.84 -24.36
C TYR A 354 5.70 3.71 -24.45
N GLU A 355 5.46 3.21 -25.66
CA GLU A 355 4.58 2.06 -25.90
C GLU A 355 5.38 1.03 -26.67
N PHE A 356 5.44 -0.19 -26.15
CA PHE A 356 6.07 -1.32 -26.85
C PHE A 356 5.19 -1.75 -28.03
N GLU A 357 5.83 -2.15 -29.12
CA GLU A 357 5.14 -2.74 -30.29
C GLU A 357 4.36 -4.00 -29.89
N GLU A 358 3.33 -4.34 -30.66
CA GLU A 358 2.41 -5.46 -30.35
C GLU A 358 3.13 -6.82 -30.30
N GLU A 359 4.18 -7.00 -31.10
CA GLU A 359 5.00 -8.22 -31.11
C GLU A 359 6.10 -8.23 -30.04
N SER A 360 6.29 -7.12 -29.30
CA SER A 360 7.31 -7.06 -28.26
C SER A 360 7.00 -8.02 -27.11
N PRO A 361 8.01 -8.75 -26.59
CA PRO A 361 7.86 -9.59 -25.39
C PRO A 361 7.71 -8.77 -24.10
N ARG A 362 7.87 -7.45 -24.16
CA ARG A 362 7.64 -6.54 -23.03
C ARG A 362 6.15 -6.27 -22.88
N ILE A 363 5.58 -6.81 -21.82
CA ILE A 363 4.16 -6.75 -21.50
C ILE A 363 3.97 -6.71 -19.98
N GLY A 364 3.29 -5.68 -19.50
CA GLY A 364 2.96 -5.49 -18.08
C GLY A 364 4.14 -5.43 -17.11
N LEU A 365 3.81 -5.26 -15.83
CA LEU A 365 4.79 -5.04 -14.75
C LEU A 365 5.76 -6.21 -14.53
N LEU A 366 5.36 -7.45 -14.83
CA LEU A 366 6.23 -8.62 -14.66
C LEU A 366 7.46 -8.60 -15.59
N THR A 367 7.40 -7.79 -16.65
CA THR A 367 8.51 -7.63 -17.61
C THR A 367 9.31 -6.35 -17.41
N HIS A 368 8.96 -5.55 -16.40
CA HIS A 368 9.75 -4.38 -16.03
C HIS A 368 11.07 -4.79 -15.38
N VAL A 369 12.12 -4.01 -15.63
CA VAL A 369 13.43 -4.20 -15.01
C VAL A 369 13.33 -4.20 -13.49
N SER A 370 12.42 -3.42 -12.89
CA SER A 370 12.28 -3.39 -11.43
C SER A 370 11.89 -4.75 -10.86
N PHE A 371 10.89 -5.41 -11.44
CA PHE A 371 10.43 -6.73 -11.01
C PHE A 371 11.46 -7.82 -11.33
N LEU A 372 12.05 -7.78 -12.53
CA LEU A 372 12.99 -8.79 -13.00
C LEU A 372 14.31 -8.77 -12.23
N ALA A 373 14.85 -7.58 -11.97
CA ALA A 373 16.16 -7.42 -11.35
C ALA A 373 16.12 -7.68 -9.84
N VAL A 374 15.11 -7.16 -9.12
CA VAL A 374 15.02 -7.36 -7.66
C VAL A 374 14.83 -8.84 -7.32
N ASN A 375 14.03 -9.55 -8.13
CA ASN A 375 13.76 -10.98 -7.95
C ASN A 375 14.77 -11.89 -8.68
N SER A 376 16.04 -11.50 -8.71
CA SER A 376 17.12 -12.27 -9.33
C SER A 376 18.41 -12.18 -8.52
N HIS A 377 19.30 -13.16 -8.66
CA HIS A 377 20.63 -13.09 -8.06
C HIS A 377 21.49 -12.00 -8.71
N SER A 378 22.63 -11.68 -8.10
CA SER A 378 23.55 -10.65 -8.59
C SER A 378 24.17 -10.97 -9.95
N VAL A 379 24.34 -12.25 -10.28
CA VAL A 379 24.99 -12.75 -11.51
C VAL A 379 24.04 -13.49 -12.45
N ARG A 380 22.84 -13.90 -12.03
CA ARG A 380 21.91 -14.71 -12.83
C ARG A 380 20.44 -14.45 -12.48
N SER A 381 19.53 -14.77 -13.40
CA SER A 381 18.08 -14.81 -13.13
C SER A 381 17.73 -15.86 -12.07
N SER A 382 16.52 -15.78 -11.51
CA SER A 382 15.99 -16.77 -10.56
C SER A 382 14.49 -17.00 -10.79
N PRO A 383 14.10 -18.12 -11.44
CA PRO A 383 12.70 -18.49 -11.58
C PRO A 383 11.98 -18.58 -10.24
N THR A 384 12.63 -19.18 -9.24
CA THR A 384 12.05 -19.38 -7.91
C THR A 384 11.72 -18.05 -7.23
N LEU A 385 12.64 -17.07 -7.26
CA LEU A 385 12.38 -15.75 -6.66
C LEU A 385 11.31 -14.97 -7.42
N ARG A 386 11.32 -14.98 -8.75
CA ARG A 386 10.29 -14.31 -9.59
C ARG A 386 8.90 -14.89 -9.37
N GLY A 387 8.81 -16.22 -9.34
CA GLY A 387 7.56 -16.92 -9.10
C GLY A 387 7.03 -16.70 -7.68
N LYS A 388 7.91 -16.70 -6.68
CA LYS A 388 7.57 -16.35 -5.30
C LYS A 388 7.02 -14.93 -5.21
N ALA A 389 7.71 -13.95 -5.79
CA ALA A 389 7.26 -12.56 -5.80
C ALA A 389 5.89 -12.39 -6.47
N LEU A 390 5.66 -13.04 -7.62
CA LEU A 390 4.34 -13.01 -8.26
C LEU A 390 3.23 -13.48 -7.31
N ARG A 391 3.43 -14.61 -6.63
CA ARG A 391 2.44 -15.18 -5.69
C ARG A 391 2.23 -14.31 -4.46
N GLU A 392 3.30 -13.89 -3.82
CA GLU A 392 3.22 -13.21 -2.53
C GLU A 392 2.80 -11.74 -2.67
N THR A 393 3.32 -11.04 -3.68
CA THR A 393 3.05 -9.62 -3.92
C THR A 393 1.67 -9.41 -4.54
N PHE A 394 1.32 -10.17 -5.59
CA PHE A 394 0.14 -9.87 -6.39
C PHE A 394 -1.03 -10.83 -6.16
N LEU A 395 -0.80 -12.04 -5.65
CA LEU A 395 -1.85 -13.03 -5.42
C LEU A 395 -2.13 -13.27 -3.93
N CYS A 396 -1.37 -12.64 -3.03
CA CYS A 396 -1.47 -12.83 -1.58
C CYS A 396 -1.39 -14.31 -1.16
N GLN A 397 -0.59 -15.08 -1.90
CA GLN A 397 -0.37 -16.50 -1.65
C GLN A 397 1.02 -16.68 -1.05
N LYS A 398 1.07 -16.86 0.28
CA LYS A 398 2.33 -17.15 0.97
C LYS A 398 2.93 -18.44 0.43
N VAL A 399 4.18 -18.38 -0.02
CA VAL A 399 4.96 -19.58 -0.36
C VAL A 399 5.47 -20.17 0.96
N PRO A 400 5.29 -21.47 1.22
CA PRO A 400 5.78 -22.09 2.44
C PRO A 400 7.29 -21.90 2.61
N ASP A 401 7.70 -21.62 3.84
CA ASP A 401 9.12 -21.60 4.18
C ASP A 401 9.69 -23.03 4.07
N PRO A 402 10.94 -23.20 3.61
CA PRO A 402 11.57 -24.51 3.58
C PRO A 402 11.66 -25.11 5.00
N PRO A 403 11.62 -26.45 5.15
CA PRO A 403 11.77 -27.09 6.46
C PRO A 403 13.05 -26.63 7.18
N PRO A 404 13.02 -26.36 8.50
CA PRO A 404 14.19 -25.84 9.23
C PRO A 404 15.43 -26.74 9.20
N ASP A 405 15.25 -28.03 8.94
CA ASP A 405 16.29 -29.06 8.89
C ASP A 405 16.74 -29.42 7.47
N VAL A 406 16.31 -28.66 6.45
CA VAL A 406 16.75 -28.91 5.07
C VAL A 406 18.23 -28.59 4.91
N ASP A 407 19.01 -29.56 4.44
CA ASP A 407 20.42 -29.39 4.12
C ASP A 407 20.59 -28.89 2.69
N PHE A 408 20.68 -27.57 2.52
CA PHE A 408 20.91 -26.95 1.21
C PHE A 408 22.27 -27.33 0.61
N SER A 409 23.25 -27.77 1.41
CA SER A 409 24.58 -28.18 0.90
C SER A 409 24.55 -29.56 0.23
N ALA A 410 23.52 -30.36 0.49
CA ALA A 410 23.30 -31.66 -0.13
C ALA A 410 22.66 -31.56 -1.53
N LEU A 411 22.19 -30.36 -1.93
CA LEU A 411 21.68 -30.10 -3.27
C LEU A 411 22.85 -29.82 -4.23
N ILE A 412 23.12 -30.78 -5.11
CA ILE A 412 24.12 -30.63 -6.15
C ILE A 412 23.37 -30.29 -7.44
N GLU A 413 23.48 -29.04 -7.88
CA GLU A 413 23.07 -28.64 -9.24
C GLU A 413 23.97 -29.35 -10.25
N ASP A 414 23.43 -29.75 -11.41
CA ASP A 414 24.24 -30.28 -12.49
C ASP A 414 25.18 -29.19 -13.01
N GLU A 415 26.49 -29.40 -12.89
CA GLU A 415 27.52 -28.47 -13.37
C GLU A 415 27.44 -28.23 -14.89
N ASN A 416 26.77 -29.11 -15.63
CA ASN A 416 26.53 -28.98 -17.07
C ASN A 416 25.17 -28.39 -17.41
N ALA A 417 24.36 -28.00 -16.42
CA ALA A 417 23.07 -27.36 -16.65
C ALA A 417 23.28 -25.98 -17.31
N ARG A 418 22.79 -25.85 -18.53
CA ARG A 418 22.87 -24.65 -19.36
C ARG A 418 21.69 -23.72 -19.11
N THR A 419 20.53 -24.25 -18.72
CA THR A 419 19.34 -23.43 -18.44
C THR A 419 18.98 -23.42 -16.95
N ALA A 420 18.26 -22.37 -16.51
CA ALA A 420 17.67 -22.32 -15.18
C ALA A 420 16.77 -23.53 -14.89
N LYS A 421 16.03 -24.02 -15.89
CA LYS A 421 15.19 -25.21 -15.77
C LYS A 421 16.01 -26.46 -15.47
N GLU A 422 17.12 -26.67 -16.19
CA GLU A 422 18.03 -27.79 -15.94
C GLU A 422 18.63 -27.71 -14.54
N ARG A 423 19.02 -26.52 -14.06
CA ARG A 423 19.52 -26.33 -12.68
C ARG A 423 18.46 -26.66 -11.63
N LEU A 424 17.20 -26.27 -11.87
CA LEU A 424 16.09 -26.50 -10.95
C LEU A 424 15.60 -27.96 -10.93
N ALA A 425 16.04 -28.82 -11.85
CA ALA A 425 15.64 -30.24 -11.86
C ALA A 425 16.03 -30.97 -10.56
N ALA A 426 17.16 -30.61 -9.95
CA ALA A 426 17.59 -31.16 -8.66
C ALA A 426 16.64 -30.78 -7.51
N HIS A 427 16.08 -29.57 -7.55
CA HIS A 427 15.14 -29.08 -6.54
C HIS A 427 13.76 -29.71 -6.70
N ASN A 428 13.26 -29.78 -7.93
CA ASN A 428 11.93 -30.33 -8.24
C ASN A 428 11.82 -31.85 -8.02
N SER A 429 12.95 -32.57 -8.06
CA SER A 429 12.99 -34.02 -7.79
C SER A 429 13.26 -34.37 -6.32
N ASN A 430 13.66 -33.39 -5.50
CA ASN A 430 13.90 -33.58 -4.07
C ASN A 430 12.59 -33.36 -3.28
N PRO A 431 12.08 -34.35 -2.52
CA PRO A 431 10.84 -34.20 -1.75
C PRO A 431 10.83 -33.03 -0.77
N SER A 432 11.98 -32.64 -0.22
CA SER A 432 12.08 -31.53 0.73
C SER A 432 12.04 -30.14 0.07
N CYS A 433 12.30 -30.07 -1.24
CA CYS A 433 12.37 -28.81 -1.99
C CYS A 433 11.19 -28.63 -2.96
N ALA A 434 10.70 -29.75 -3.51
CA ALA A 434 9.65 -29.74 -4.54
C ALA A 434 8.37 -29.01 -4.12
N GLY A 435 8.00 -29.03 -2.83
CA GLY A 435 6.79 -28.37 -2.34
C GLY A 435 6.74 -26.88 -2.68
N CYS A 436 7.85 -26.15 -2.49
CA CYS A 436 7.93 -24.72 -2.81
C CYS A 436 8.20 -24.51 -4.29
N HIS A 437 9.12 -25.28 -4.88
CA HIS A 437 9.54 -25.10 -6.26
C HIS A 437 8.43 -25.39 -7.28
N LEU A 438 7.57 -26.38 -7.04
CA LEU A 438 6.45 -26.68 -7.92
C LEU A 438 5.38 -25.58 -7.96
N VAL A 439 5.31 -24.73 -6.93
CA VAL A 439 4.38 -23.60 -6.90
C VAL A 439 5.02 -22.30 -7.39
N THR A 440 6.34 -22.15 -7.37
CA THR A 440 7.04 -20.92 -7.81
C THR A 440 7.60 -21.02 -9.21
N ASP A 441 8.34 -22.09 -9.50
CA ASP A 441 9.20 -22.18 -10.67
C ASP A 441 8.44 -22.12 -12.00
N PRO A 442 7.22 -22.68 -12.16
CA PRO A 442 6.50 -22.59 -13.43
C PRO A 442 6.31 -21.16 -13.95
N MET A 443 5.86 -20.21 -13.11
CA MET A 443 5.72 -18.81 -13.55
C MET A 443 7.07 -18.12 -13.74
N GLY A 444 8.04 -18.43 -12.88
CA GLY A 444 9.38 -17.86 -12.97
C GLY A 444 10.13 -18.27 -14.24
N LEU A 445 9.98 -19.53 -14.65
CA LEU A 445 10.62 -20.10 -15.84
C LEU A 445 10.14 -19.40 -17.11
N SER A 446 8.88 -18.97 -17.14
CA SER A 446 8.34 -18.19 -18.26
C SER A 446 8.95 -16.81 -18.38
N LEU A 447 9.50 -16.28 -17.30
CA LEU A 447 10.24 -15.02 -17.31
C LEU A 447 11.73 -15.22 -17.67
N GLU A 448 12.20 -16.44 -17.94
CA GLU A 448 13.61 -16.69 -18.26
C GLU A 448 14.05 -16.16 -19.61
N ASN A 449 13.12 -15.71 -20.46
CA ASN A 449 13.47 -14.83 -21.57
C ASN A 449 14.05 -13.49 -21.13
N PHE A 450 14.10 -13.19 -19.83
CA PHE A 450 14.81 -12.05 -19.29
C PHE A 450 15.93 -12.50 -18.35
N ASP A 451 17.15 -12.03 -18.59
CA ASP A 451 18.31 -12.32 -17.73
C ASP A 451 18.18 -11.68 -16.34
N GLY A 452 19.19 -11.84 -15.48
CA GLY A 452 19.16 -11.31 -14.10
C GLY A 452 19.10 -9.78 -14.01
N ALA A 453 19.42 -9.05 -15.08
CA ALA A 453 19.28 -7.60 -15.21
C ALA A 453 17.99 -7.19 -15.94
N GLY A 454 17.21 -8.16 -16.41
CA GLY A 454 15.97 -7.93 -17.14
C GLY A 454 16.16 -7.68 -18.63
N ARG A 455 17.32 -7.97 -19.24
CA ARG A 455 17.50 -7.91 -20.71
C ARG A 455 16.89 -9.14 -21.38
N PHE A 456 16.29 -8.94 -22.55
CA PHE A 456 15.68 -10.04 -23.28
C PHE A 456 16.73 -11.02 -23.85
N ARG A 457 16.41 -12.32 -23.83
CA ARG A 457 17.20 -13.43 -24.38
C ARG A 457 16.29 -14.55 -24.89
N GLU A 458 16.71 -15.22 -25.95
CA GLU A 458 16.03 -16.42 -26.49
C GLU A 458 16.69 -17.72 -26.01
N THR A 459 17.96 -17.63 -25.59
CA THR A 459 18.77 -18.77 -25.15
C THR A 459 19.55 -18.44 -23.88
N GLU A 460 19.84 -19.45 -23.06
CA GLU A 460 20.82 -19.39 -21.98
C GLU A 460 21.94 -20.37 -22.28
N ASP A 461 23.19 -19.91 -22.27
CA ASP A 461 24.38 -20.71 -22.63
C ASP A 461 24.22 -21.52 -23.94
N GLY A 462 23.53 -20.93 -24.92
CA GLY A 462 23.26 -21.51 -26.23
C GLY A 462 22.20 -22.61 -26.26
N ALA A 463 21.52 -22.88 -25.13
CA ALA A 463 20.36 -23.76 -25.05
C ALA A 463 19.05 -22.97 -25.19
N GLU A 464 18.07 -23.54 -25.89
CA GLU A 464 16.73 -22.96 -26.00
C GLU A 464 16.02 -22.96 -24.64
N LEU A 465 15.21 -21.92 -24.42
CA LEU A 465 14.46 -21.74 -23.17
C LEU A 465 13.09 -22.41 -23.26
N GLU A 466 12.73 -23.15 -22.21
CA GLU A 466 11.38 -23.70 -22.04
C GLU A 466 10.57 -22.78 -21.13
N ILE A 467 9.66 -22.02 -21.73
CA ILE A 467 8.95 -20.90 -21.08
C ILE A 467 7.44 -21.13 -20.93
N ALA A 468 6.93 -22.29 -21.35
CA ALA A 468 5.56 -22.69 -21.07
C ALA A 468 5.40 -23.09 -19.60
N GLY A 469 4.22 -22.80 -19.03
CA GLY A 469 3.97 -23.01 -17.61
C GLY A 469 2.48 -23.10 -17.26
N GLU A 470 2.22 -23.11 -15.97
CA GLU A 470 0.88 -23.13 -15.39
C GLU A 470 0.81 -22.14 -14.22
N LEU A 471 -0.34 -21.51 -14.01
CA LEU A 471 -0.66 -20.71 -12.82
C LEU A 471 -2.03 -21.16 -12.30
N ASP A 472 -2.03 -21.90 -11.20
CA ASP A 472 -3.23 -22.38 -10.50
C ASP A 472 -4.29 -23.01 -11.44
N GLY A 473 -3.87 -23.91 -12.33
CA GLY A 473 -4.74 -24.59 -13.31
C GLY A 473 -4.81 -23.92 -14.68
N ILE A 474 -4.23 -22.73 -14.85
CA ILE A 474 -4.23 -21.99 -16.13
C ILE A 474 -2.90 -22.22 -16.85
N PHE A 475 -2.93 -23.00 -17.92
CA PHE A 475 -1.76 -23.24 -18.78
C PHE A 475 -1.52 -22.06 -19.72
N TYR A 476 -0.25 -21.78 -19.99
CA TYR A 476 0.20 -20.78 -20.96
C TYR A 476 1.52 -21.20 -21.63
N GLU A 477 1.77 -20.68 -22.83
CA GLU A 477 2.91 -21.07 -23.67
C GLU A 477 4.10 -20.11 -23.56
N ASP A 478 3.86 -18.86 -23.15
CA ASP A 478 4.86 -17.79 -23.13
C ASP A 478 4.55 -16.70 -22.09
N ILE A 479 5.36 -15.63 -22.10
CA ILE A 479 5.23 -14.46 -21.22
C ILE A 479 3.88 -13.77 -21.40
N ALA A 480 3.40 -13.64 -22.64
CA ALA A 480 2.10 -13.02 -22.90
C ALA A 480 0.99 -13.86 -22.28
N GLY A 481 1.06 -15.18 -22.39
CA GLY A 481 0.15 -16.09 -21.72
C GLY A 481 0.20 -16.00 -20.20
N LEU A 482 1.38 -15.91 -19.58
CA LEU A 482 1.53 -15.66 -18.13
C LEU A 482 0.90 -14.31 -17.71
N ALA A 483 1.15 -13.25 -18.48
CA ALA A 483 0.58 -11.93 -18.28
C ALA A 483 -0.96 -11.95 -18.29
N HIS A 484 -1.56 -12.63 -19.27
CA HIS A 484 -3.02 -12.79 -19.34
C HIS A 484 -3.57 -13.71 -18.26
N ALA A 485 -2.85 -14.77 -17.89
CA ALA A 485 -3.22 -15.65 -16.79
C ALA A 485 -3.24 -14.86 -15.47
N THR A 486 -2.23 -14.03 -15.21
CA THR A 486 -2.14 -13.15 -14.04
C THR A 486 -3.25 -12.11 -14.02
N ARG A 487 -3.45 -11.39 -15.13
CA ARG A 487 -4.53 -10.40 -15.31
C ARG A 487 -5.91 -10.96 -14.93
N ASN A 488 -6.19 -12.18 -15.38
CA ASN A 488 -7.49 -12.81 -15.20
C ASN A 488 -7.57 -13.67 -13.93
N HIS A 489 -6.51 -13.70 -13.12
CA HIS A 489 -6.47 -14.52 -11.91
C HIS A 489 -7.38 -13.90 -10.83
N PRO A 490 -8.31 -14.67 -10.22
CA PRO A 490 -9.24 -14.14 -9.24
C PRO A 490 -8.53 -13.59 -7.99
N LYS A 491 -7.34 -14.11 -7.66
CA LYS A 491 -6.58 -13.57 -6.53
C LYS A 491 -5.98 -12.19 -6.75
N LEU A 492 -5.82 -11.76 -8.00
CA LEU A 492 -5.19 -10.47 -8.30
C LEU A 492 -5.98 -9.30 -7.71
N SER A 493 -7.29 -9.24 -7.98
CA SER A 493 -8.18 -8.22 -7.41
C SER A 493 -8.31 -8.36 -5.90
N SER A 494 -8.58 -9.59 -5.41
CA SER A 494 -8.77 -9.84 -3.97
C SER A 494 -7.53 -9.47 -3.15
N CYS A 495 -6.33 -9.63 -3.71
CA CYS A 495 -5.09 -9.29 -3.02
C CYS A 495 -4.94 -7.79 -2.87
N LEU A 496 -5.17 -7.01 -3.93
CA LEU A 496 -5.15 -5.55 -3.84
C LEU A 496 -6.15 -5.02 -2.81
N VAL A 497 -7.39 -5.55 -2.83
CA VAL A 497 -8.43 -5.19 -1.85
C VAL A 497 -7.95 -5.45 -0.41
N ASN A 498 -7.40 -6.64 -0.16
CA ASN A 498 -6.82 -6.99 1.14
C ASN A 498 -5.71 -6.00 1.54
N ARG A 499 -4.74 -5.75 0.65
CA ARG A 499 -3.59 -4.88 0.97
C ARG A 499 -3.99 -3.43 1.20
N LEU A 500 -4.91 -2.87 0.42
CA LEU A 500 -5.40 -1.51 0.64
C LEU A 500 -6.20 -1.38 1.94
N TYR A 501 -7.07 -2.35 2.24
CA TYR A 501 -7.82 -2.34 3.49
C TYR A 501 -6.90 -2.48 4.71
N ALA A 502 -5.90 -3.38 4.65
CA ALA A 502 -4.88 -3.52 5.68
C ALA A 502 -4.05 -2.24 5.86
N TYR A 503 -3.65 -1.62 4.76
CA TYR A 503 -2.89 -0.37 4.75
C TYR A 503 -3.68 0.77 5.39
N GLY A 504 -4.95 0.94 5.02
CA GLY A 504 -5.81 2.01 5.52
C GLY A 504 -6.25 1.82 6.97
N THR A 505 -6.54 0.59 7.39
CA THR A 505 -6.90 0.29 8.80
C THR A 505 -5.68 0.15 9.71
N GLY A 506 -4.45 0.21 9.16
CA GLY A 506 -3.22 0.27 9.93
C GLY A 506 -2.74 -1.08 10.48
N GLY A 507 -3.09 -2.19 9.87
CA GLY A 507 -2.65 -3.51 10.31
C GLY A 507 -3.19 -4.66 9.46
N PRO A 508 -2.70 -5.90 9.69
CA PRO A 508 -3.13 -7.06 8.91
C PRO A 508 -4.61 -7.38 9.12
N VAL A 509 -5.24 -7.90 8.07
CA VAL A 509 -6.63 -8.36 8.11
C VAL A 509 -6.76 -9.69 8.85
N SER A 510 -7.95 -9.99 9.34
CA SER A 510 -8.31 -11.27 9.95
C SER A 510 -9.39 -11.94 9.11
N LEU A 511 -9.06 -12.98 8.33
CA LEU A 511 -10.05 -13.72 7.54
C LEU A 511 -11.18 -14.34 8.39
N ARG A 512 -11.00 -14.47 9.71
CA ARG A 512 -12.07 -14.88 10.63
C ARG A 512 -13.19 -13.84 10.69
N HIS A 513 -12.86 -12.56 10.57
CA HIS A 513 -13.80 -11.45 10.81
C HIS A 513 -14.01 -10.58 9.57
N ASP A 514 -12.97 -10.38 8.77
CA ASP A 514 -12.97 -9.44 7.64
C ASP A 514 -13.36 -10.11 6.31
N ARG A 515 -13.58 -11.44 6.27
CA ARG A 515 -13.84 -12.16 5.01
C ARG A 515 -15.02 -11.60 4.24
N ASP A 516 -16.14 -11.36 4.92
CA ASP A 516 -17.38 -10.95 4.25
C ASP A 516 -17.29 -9.48 3.82
N THR A 517 -16.61 -8.62 4.60
CA THR A 517 -16.28 -7.24 4.23
C THR A 517 -15.33 -7.17 3.03
N LEU A 518 -14.27 -7.98 3.02
CA LEU A 518 -13.32 -8.05 1.90
C LEU A 518 -13.99 -8.56 0.62
N ALA A 519 -14.88 -9.54 0.72
CA ALA A 519 -15.69 -10.01 -0.40
C ALA A 519 -16.61 -8.91 -0.94
N TRP A 520 -17.24 -8.13 -0.05
CA TRP A 520 -18.06 -6.99 -0.43
C TRP A 520 -17.23 -5.92 -1.18
N PHE A 521 -16.03 -5.57 -0.69
CA PHE A 521 -15.13 -4.66 -1.41
C PHE A 521 -14.69 -5.21 -2.77
N GLU A 522 -14.45 -6.51 -2.88
CA GLU A 522 -14.11 -7.13 -4.17
C GLU A 522 -15.28 -7.04 -5.16
N ASP A 523 -16.51 -7.37 -4.75
CA ASP A 523 -17.71 -7.24 -5.59
C ASP A 523 -17.90 -5.79 -6.06
N ARG A 524 -17.74 -4.83 -5.14
CA ARG A 524 -17.73 -3.40 -5.43
C ARG A 524 -16.66 -3.02 -6.47
N PHE A 525 -15.44 -3.52 -6.29
CA PHE A 525 -14.34 -3.26 -7.20
C PHE A 525 -14.62 -3.79 -8.62
N VAL A 526 -15.22 -4.98 -8.72
CA VAL A 526 -15.67 -5.57 -10.00
C VAL A 526 -16.74 -4.71 -10.67
N VAL A 527 -17.78 -4.30 -9.93
CA VAL A 527 -18.88 -3.45 -10.45
C VAL A 527 -18.35 -2.10 -10.94
N ASN A 528 -17.35 -1.55 -10.27
CA ASN A 528 -16.70 -0.29 -10.65
C ASN A 528 -15.60 -0.46 -11.73
N GLY A 529 -15.51 -1.63 -12.36
CA GLY A 529 -14.58 -1.88 -13.47
C GLY A 529 -13.11 -1.88 -13.05
N TYR A 530 -12.81 -2.32 -11.82
CA TYR A 530 -11.47 -2.43 -11.25
C TYR A 530 -10.71 -1.10 -11.19
N LYS A 531 -11.43 0.01 -11.02
CA LYS A 531 -10.85 1.35 -10.89
C LYS A 531 -10.37 1.62 -9.47
N LEU A 532 -9.08 1.90 -9.31
CA LEU A 532 -8.47 2.14 -7.99
C LEU A 532 -9.14 3.28 -7.20
N PRO A 533 -9.43 4.47 -7.77
CA PRO A 533 -10.08 5.54 -7.03
C PRO A 533 -11.46 5.15 -6.47
N ALA A 534 -12.21 4.29 -7.16
CA ALA A 534 -13.49 3.79 -6.69
C ALA A 534 -13.31 2.83 -5.49
N LEU A 535 -12.32 1.94 -5.53
CA LEU A 535 -12.02 1.05 -4.39
C LEU A 535 -11.55 1.85 -3.16
N LEU A 536 -10.67 2.83 -3.34
CA LEU A 536 -10.23 3.73 -2.27
C LEU A 536 -11.42 4.46 -1.64
N ARG A 537 -12.34 4.94 -2.48
CA ARG A 537 -13.58 5.59 -2.02
C ARG A 537 -14.46 4.64 -1.23
N ASP A 538 -14.71 3.44 -1.75
CA ASP A 538 -15.56 2.44 -1.11
C ASP A 538 -14.97 2.05 0.27
N ILE A 539 -13.64 1.84 0.37
CA ILE A 539 -12.96 1.59 1.65
C ILE A 539 -13.09 2.79 2.59
N ALA A 540 -12.79 4.01 2.13
CA ALA A 540 -12.76 5.19 2.97
C ALA A 540 -14.13 5.61 3.54
N LEU A 541 -15.22 5.20 2.89
CA LEU A 541 -16.59 5.48 3.33
C LEU A 541 -17.26 4.35 4.10
N SER A 542 -16.59 3.21 4.24
CA SER A 542 -17.19 2.02 4.78
C SER A 542 -17.31 2.06 6.30
N ASP A 543 -18.30 1.36 6.84
CA ASP A 543 -18.44 1.16 8.28
C ASP A 543 -17.24 0.39 8.83
N ALA A 544 -16.70 -0.58 8.09
CA ALA A 544 -15.47 -1.29 8.46
C ALA A 544 -14.27 -0.35 8.73
N PHE A 545 -14.23 0.80 8.07
CA PHE A 545 -13.16 1.78 8.20
C PHE A 545 -13.30 2.69 9.42
N SER A 546 -14.53 2.94 9.87
CA SER A 546 -14.86 3.93 10.91
C SER A 546 -15.42 3.32 12.22
N SER A 547 -15.99 2.14 12.16
CA SER A 547 -16.57 1.41 13.29
C SER A 547 -15.54 0.51 13.98
N VAL A 548 -15.68 0.37 15.30
CA VAL A 548 -14.72 -0.37 16.13
C VAL A 548 -15.27 -1.75 16.46
N ARG A 549 -14.46 -2.77 16.19
CA ARG A 549 -14.74 -4.13 16.64
C ARG A 549 -14.45 -4.23 18.14
N SER A 550 -15.48 -4.47 18.94
CA SER A 550 -15.31 -4.76 20.37
C SER A 550 -14.33 -5.93 20.54
N ALA A 551 -13.35 -5.77 21.43
CA ALA A 551 -12.46 -6.87 21.77
C ALA A 551 -13.30 -8.04 22.30
N GLU A 552 -13.24 -9.21 21.64
CA GLU A 552 -13.84 -10.41 22.20
C GLU A 552 -13.24 -10.62 23.59
N THR A 553 -14.07 -10.70 24.63
CA THR A 553 -13.64 -11.20 25.93
C THR A 553 -12.94 -12.53 25.66
N PRO A 554 -11.66 -12.72 26.07
CA PRO A 554 -11.01 -14.00 25.91
C PRO A 554 -11.94 -15.06 26.44
N VAL A 555 -12.32 -16.03 25.61
CA VAL A 555 -13.05 -17.20 26.10
C VAL A 555 -12.18 -17.79 27.19
N ASN A 556 -12.63 -17.65 28.44
CA ASN A 556 -12.02 -18.34 29.56
C ASN A 556 -12.11 -19.81 29.18
N ILE A 557 -11.00 -20.40 28.74
CA ILE A 557 -10.91 -21.84 28.59
C ILE A 557 -11.05 -22.33 30.02
N ASP A 558 -12.26 -22.78 30.35
CA ASP A 558 -12.62 -23.38 31.62
C ASP A 558 -11.51 -24.37 32.02
N ASP A 559 -11.08 -24.31 33.29
CA ASP A 559 -9.98 -25.05 33.94
C ASP A 559 -10.16 -26.59 33.92
N SER A 560 -10.94 -27.13 32.99
CA SER A 560 -11.31 -28.53 32.86
C SER A 560 -10.33 -29.36 32.01
N PHE A 561 -9.32 -28.75 31.39
CA PHE A 561 -8.19 -29.48 30.80
C PHE A 561 -6.96 -29.38 31.70
N PRO A 562 -6.65 -30.41 32.51
CA PRO A 562 -5.44 -30.38 33.31
C PRO A 562 -4.24 -30.38 32.37
N ILE A 563 -3.55 -29.24 32.29
CA ILE A 563 -2.23 -29.15 31.69
C ILE A 563 -1.30 -29.95 32.61
N LYS A 564 -1.14 -31.25 32.31
CA LYS A 564 -0.14 -32.08 32.98
C LYS A 564 1.23 -31.46 32.79
N SER A 565 1.94 -31.30 33.89
CA SER A 565 3.29 -30.77 33.92
C SER A 565 4.23 -31.64 33.07
N PRO A 566 5.35 -31.10 32.56
CA PRO A 566 6.35 -31.87 31.82
C PRO A 566 6.84 -33.13 32.59
N ALA A 567 6.83 -33.07 33.93
CA ALA A 567 7.20 -34.20 34.79
C ALA A 567 6.19 -35.36 34.74
N GLU A 568 4.90 -35.09 34.49
CA GLU A 568 3.84 -36.10 34.39
C GLU A 568 3.73 -36.74 33.01
N ARG A 569 4.34 -36.14 31.97
CA ARG A 569 4.44 -36.75 30.63
C ARG A 569 5.58 -37.77 30.53
N ALA A 570 6.59 -37.68 31.39
CA ALA A 570 7.77 -38.55 31.35
C ALA A 570 7.57 -39.93 32.00
N SER A 571 6.45 -40.15 32.70
CA SER A 571 6.16 -41.40 33.43
C SER A 571 5.09 -42.30 32.79
N ALA A 572 4.56 -41.92 31.63
CA ALA A 572 3.61 -42.74 30.88
C ALA A 572 4.34 -43.60 29.85
N GLU A 573 4.60 -44.87 30.18
CA GLU A 573 5.03 -45.87 29.19
C GLU A 573 3.94 -46.07 28.13
N PRO A 574 4.29 -46.20 26.84
CA PRO A 574 3.31 -46.45 25.80
C PRO A 574 2.90 -47.92 25.82
N SER A 575 1.67 -48.18 26.26
CA SER A 575 0.98 -49.46 26.05
C SER A 575 0.68 -49.64 24.55
N LEU A 576 1.46 -50.47 23.88
CA LEU A 576 1.12 -51.03 22.57
C LEU A 576 -0.12 -51.93 22.67
N ALA A 577 -1.27 -51.43 22.23
CA ALA A 577 -2.42 -52.24 21.90
C ALA A 577 -3.19 -51.63 20.71
N SER A 578 -3.09 -52.34 19.58
CA SER A 578 -4.06 -52.54 18.48
C SER A 578 -5.42 -51.84 18.53
N VAL A 579 -5.88 -51.36 17.35
CA VAL A 579 -7.18 -51.59 16.67
C VAL A 579 -7.33 -50.49 15.58
N GLU A 580 -7.21 -50.80 14.28
CA GLU A 580 -8.22 -51.32 13.34
C GLU A 580 -9.44 -50.40 13.08
N ASN A 581 -9.58 -50.00 11.80
CA ASN A 581 -10.79 -49.54 11.08
C ASN A 581 -11.67 -48.42 11.69
N GLN A 582 -11.56 -47.22 11.11
CA GLN A 582 -12.65 -46.55 10.36
C GLN A 582 -12.11 -45.40 9.50
#